data_AF-D6KAK7-F1
#
_entry.id   AF-D6KAK7-F1
#
_cell.length_a   1.000
_cell.length_b   1.000
_cell.length_c   1.000
_cell.angle_alpha   90.00
_cell.angle_beta   90.00
_cell.angle_gamma   90.00
#
_symmetry.space_group_name_H-M   'P 1'
#
loop_
_entity.id
_entity.type
_entity.pdbx_description
1 polymer ?
#
loop_
_entity_poly.entity_id
_entity_poly.type
_entity_poly.pdbx_seq_one_letter_code
_entity_poly.pdbx_strand_id
1 'polypeptide(L)'
;MAAHFGRRLYKGAATTAVAAVAVAALSASEAPGVTVEDQGRPTTAGATPTPDQQPPAGDTATGNSHYYTALPPLNSPSPAPSTAVGVPVTDTPSEAGIPATVLAAYKKAEAELRTAKPGCNLPWQLLAAIGKVESGHAGGGRVTADGTTITPILGPALNGVGFAHISDTDHGAYDGDSTYDRAVGPMQFIPSTWKWAGRDGNGDGKKDPNNVYDAALATGHYLCRFGWDLSDARDLRSAILSYNASQDYLNTVLSWMEYYRRGTHSIPDGTGTVPSERPGAGGTPGTSGTTTPRPSSPSVPATDRPSTPGGTGKPSTPGKPGGGTSTSPTPPPSSKPTPPPSRTDIVDHLEDVGTPKLTAMAGDAFTQKISARAETKTGKSVAKVRVRFVITGDTDAAFTGGEKVATVVTDDSGVAVAPALQAGEKTGAFTVRALVVGRTTPGLDYTATVTERAADALARTGDTPLTCVPGGEFAD
;
A
#
# COMPACT_ATOMS: atom_id res chain seq x y z
N MET A 1 12.54 -27.72 -82.69
CA MET A 1 11.37 -26.87 -82.35
C MET A 1 11.33 -26.72 -80.85
N ALA A 2 11.26 -25.48 -80.38
CA ALA A 2 11.00 -25.16 -78.98
C ALA A 2 9.55 -25.51 -78.61
N ALA A 3 9.30 -25.86 -77.35
CA ALA A 3 8.06 -25.53 -76.67
C ALA A 3 8.19 -25.67 -75.15
N HIS A 4 7.63 -24.67 -74.47
CA HIS A 4 7.50 -24.45 -73.04
C HIS A 4 6.58 -25.47 -72.33
N PHE A 5 6.71 -25.60 -71.00
CA PHE A 5 5.69 -25.23 -69.99
C PHE A 5 6.02 -25.87 -68.64
N GLY A 6 5.67 -25.19 -67.54
CA GLY A 6 5.98 -25.59 -66.17
C GLY A 6 4.81 -26.18 -65.37
N ARG A 7 4.92 -25.98 -64.05
CA ARG A 7 3.93 -26.12 -62.94
C ARG A 7 3.78 -27.47 -62.19
N ARG A 8 4.10 -27.35 -60.89
CA ARG A 8 3.27 -27.59 -59.66
C ARG A 8 3.09 -28.99 -59.05
N LEU A 9 3.52 -29.04 -57.77
CA LEU A 9 2.85 -29.48 -56.52
C LEU A 9 2.38 -30.93 -56.37
N TYR A 10 2.77 -31.58 -55.26
CA TYR A 10 1.85 -32.17 -54.26
C TYR A 10 2.53 -32.32 -52.88
N LYS A 11 1.73 -32.13 -51.82
CA LYS A 11 2.07 -32.23 -50.38
C LYS A 11 1.84 -33.66 -49.85
N GLY A 12 2.59 -34.04 -48.80
CA GLY A 12 2.03 -34.66 -47.58
C GLY A 12 2.49 -36.09 -47.21
N ALA A 13 3.07 -36.22 -46.01
CA ALA A 13 2.68 -37.12 -44.90
C ALA A 13 3.88 -37.60 -44.06
N ALA A 14 3.75 -37.47 -42.73
CA ALA A 14 4.73 -37.85 -41.71
C ALA A 14 4.25 -39.08 -40.93
N THR A 15 5.16 -39.95 -40.49
CA THR A 15 4.93 -40.95 -39.43
C THR A 15 6.23 -41.30 -38.67
N THR A 16 6.18 -41.08 -37.35
CA THR A 16 6.77 -41.82 -36.19
C THR A 16 8.12 -42.55 -36.28
N ALA A 17 9.00 -42.26 -35.31
CA ALA A 17 9.88 -43.25 -34.67
C ALA A 17 10.16 -42.87 -33.19
N VAL A 18 9.97 -43.85 -32.29
CA VAL A 18 10.33 -43.83 -30.86
C VAL A 18 11.54 -44.75 -30.67
N ALA A 19 12.54 -44.35 -29.90
CA ALA A 19 13.47 -45.26 -29.24
C ALA A 19 14.01 -44.65 -27.93
N ALA A 20 13.97 -45.46 -26.88
CA ALA A 20 14.27 -45.15 -25.50
C ALA A 20 15.74 -45.41 -25.13
N VAL A 21 16.25 -44.68 -24.14
CA VAL A 21 17.43 -45.08 -23.34
C VAL A 21 17.16 -44.75 -21.88
N ALA A 22 17.32 -45.73 -21.00
CA ALA A 22 17.18 -45.58 -19.55
C ALA A 22 18.26 -46.39 -18.79
N VAL A 23 18.70 -45.78 -17.68
CA VAL A 23 19.27 -46.30 -16.42
C VAL A 23 20.75 -46.75 -16.34
N ALA A 24 21.54 -46.00 -15.54
CA ALA A 24 22.10 -46.36 -14.20
C ALA A 24 23.07 -45.24 -13.76
N ALA A 25 23.24 -44.81 -12.50
CA ALA A 25 23.13 -45.51 -11.23
C ALA A 25 22.86 -44.55 -10.04
N LEU A 26 22.13 -45.07 -9.03
CA LEU A 26 22.06 -44.60 -7.64
C LEU A 26 23.15 -45.27 -6.79
N SER A 27 23.72 -44.51 -5.83
CA SER A 27 24.29 -44.90 -4.51
C SER A 27 24.84 -43.59 -3.90
N ALA A 28 24.64 -43.14 -2.66
CA ALA A 28 24.11 -43.67 -1.40
C ALA A 28 23.58 -42.44 -0.59
N SER A 29 22.42 -42.51 0.08
CA SER A 29 22.26 -42.85 1.51
C SER A 29 23.31 -42.23 2.44
N GLU A 30 22.90 -41.24 3.25
CA GLU A 30 22.90 -41.34 4.72
C GLU A 30 21.83 -40.41 5.31
N ALA A 31 20.83 -41.02 5.93
CA ALA A 31 20.04 -40.44 6.99
C ALA A 31 20.31 -41.28 8.24
N PRO A 32 20.60 -40.67 9.41
CA PRO A 32 20.18 -41.21 10.69
C PRO A 32 18.89 -40.45 11.07
N GLY A 33 17.74 -41.12 11.20
CA GLY A 33 17.52 -42.10 12.25
C GLY A 33 16.45 -41.50 13.16
N VAL A 34 15.19 -41.89 12.94
CA VAL A 34 14.09 -41.59 13.85
C VAL A 34 14.28 -42.41 15.12
N THR A 35 14.74 -41.78 16.19
CA THR A 35 14.44 -42.22 17.55
C THR A 35 13.23 -41.42 18.02
N VAL A 36 12.10 -42.10 18.19
CA VAL A 36 11.00 -41.61 19.01
C VAL A 36 11.48 -41.70 20.44
N GLU A 37 11.79 -40.56 21.05
CA GLU A 37 11.74 -40.39 22.49
C GLU A 37 11.23 -38.97 22.79
N ASP A 38 10.20 -38.98 23.63
CA ASP A 38 9.48 -37.84 24.21
C ASP A 38 10.43 -36.82 24.86
N GLN A 39 9.98 -35.55 24.90
CA GLN A 39 10.46 -34.39 25.69
C GLN A 39 11.05 -33.22 24.87
N GLY A 40 10.31 -32.09 24.87
CA GLY A 40 10.91 -30.76 24.76
C GLY A 40 10.90 -30.10 23.38
N ARG A 41 9.76 -29.48 23.04
CA ARG A 41 9.60 -28.44 22.00
C ARG A 41 10.77 -27.43 21.98
N PRO A 42 11.42 -27.21 20.82
CA PRO A 42 12.00 -25.93 20.48
C PRO A 42 11.07 -25.24 19.48
N THR A 43 10.50 -24.12 19.92
CA THR A 43 9.90 -23.11 19.04
C THR A 43 10.89 -22.75 17.94
N THR A 44 10.45 -22.87 16.69
CA THR A 44 11.17 -22.38 15.50
C THR A 44 11.34 -20.87 15.64
N ALA A 45 12.49 -20.46 16.16
CA ALA A 45 12.91 -19.07 16.17
C ALA A 45 13.00 -18.59 14.72
N GLY A 46 12.36 -17.45 14.46
CA GLY A 46 12.22 -16.87 13.12
C GLY A 46 13.57 -16.73 12.41
N ALA A 47 13.61 -17.21 11.17
CA ALA A 47 14.64 -16.80 10.23
C ALA A 47 14.55 -15.29 10.07
N THR A 48 15.49 -14.58 10.68
CA THR A 48 15.60 -13.12 10.58
C THR A 48 16.14 -12.80 9.19
N PRO A 49 15.46 -11.97 8.37
CA PRO A 49 15.98 -11.62 7.05
C PRO A 49 17.23 -10.74 7.14
N THR A 50 18.02 -10.76 6.08
CA THR A 50 19.15 -9.84 5.83
C THR A 50 18.66 -8.39 5.79
N PRO A 51 19.37 -7.40 6.38
CA PRO A 51 18.89 -6.02 6.54
C PRO A 51 18.50 -5.26 5.26
N ASP A 52 18.92 -5.73 4.08
CA ASP A 52 18.78 -5.01 2.80
C ASP A 52 17.37 -5.14 2.16
N GLN A 53 16.43 -5.93 2.72
CA GLN A 53 15.10 -6.15 2.11
C GLN A 53 13.90 -5.66 2.95
N GLN A 54 14.10 -5.21 4.19
CA GLN A 54 13.00 -4.75 5.05
C GLN A 54 12.90 -3.22 4.99
N PRO A 55 11.83 -2.63 4.45
CA PRO A 55 11.62 -1.19 4.59
C PRO A 55 11.40 -0.83 6.07
N PRO A 56 11.88 0.34 6.53
CA PRO A 56 11.54 0.86 7.86
C PRO A 56 10.03 0.86 8.08
N ALA A 57 9.56 0.60 9.30
CA ALA A 57 8.12 0.44 9.59
C ALA A 57 7.27 1.66 9.19
N GLY A 58 7.84 2.88 9.24
CA GLY A 58 7.20 4.13 8.80
C GLY A 58 7.10 4.32 7.28
N ASP A 59 7.69 3.43 6.48
CA ASP A 59 7.62 3.46 5.01
C ASP A 59 6.56 2.47 4.44
N THR A 60 5.92 1.68 5.30
CA THR A 60 4.93 0.67 4.90
C THR A 60 3.53 1.27 4.80
N ALA A 61 2.67 0.71 3.94
CA ALA A 61 1.31 1.24 3.72
C ALA A 61 0.45 1.24 5.00
N THR A 62 0.67 0.24 5.85
CA THR A 62 -0.18 -0.07 7.01
C THR A 62 0.45 0.33 8.35
N GLY A 63 1.67 0.89 8.33
CA GLY A 63 2.47 1.10 9.55
C GLY A 63 2.78 -0.21 10.30
N ASN A 64 2.74 -1.35 9.60
CA ASN A 64 2.78 -2.70 10.17
C ASN A 64 1.71 -2.96 11.25
N SER A 65 0.53 -2.34 11.13
CA SER A 65 -0.58 -2.55 12.07
C SER A 65 -1.17 -3.97 11.97
N HIS A 66 -1.99 -4.35 12.97
CA HIS A 66 -2.65 -5.65 13.01
C HIS A 66 -3.57 -5.91 11.81
N TYR A 67 -3.52 -7.15 11.31
CA TYR A 67 -4.34 -7.70 10.24
C TYR A 67 -5.02 -9.02 10.65
N TYR A 68 -5.97 -9.49 9.85
CA TYR A 68 -6.62 -10.79 10.02
C TYR A 68 -5.69 -11.93 9.60
N THR A 69 -5.55 -12.93 10.46
CA THR A 69 -4.56 -14.02 10.28
C THR A 69 -5.17 -15.32 9.79
N ALA A 70 -6.50 -15.38 9.64
CA ALA A 70 -7.19 -16.58 9.17
C ALA A 70 -6.72 -16.97 7.77
N LEU A 71 -6.42 -18.26 7.60
CA LEU A 71 -6.06 -18.86 6.33
C LEU A 71 -7.32 -19.29 5.57
N PRO A 72 -7.27 -19.36 4.22
CA PRO A 72 -8.37 -19.91 3.44
C PRO A 72 -8.68 -21.36 3.84
N PRO A 73 -9.93 -21.82 3.69
CA PRO A 73 -10.32 -23.18 4.02
C PRO A 73 -9.51 -24.20 3.20
N LEU A 74 -9.06 -25.27 3.86
CA LEU A 74 -8.34 -26.36 3.23
C LEU A 74 -9.34 -27.29 2.52
N ASN A 75 -9.12 -27.54 1.23
CA ASN A 75 -9.81 -28.60 0.51
C ASN A 75 -9.32 -29.96 1.04
N SER A 76 -9.92 -30.43 2.11
CA SER A 76 -9.69 -31.77 2.64
C SER A 76 -10.44 -32.77 1.75
N PRO A 77 -9.80 -33.80 1.18
CA PRO A 77 -10.55 -34.97 0.72
C PRO A 77 -11.38 -35.45 1.90
N SER A 78 -12.68 -35.63 1.69
CA SER A 78 -13.72 -36.01 2.67
C SER A 78 -13.15 -36.73 3.91
N PRO A 79 -13.47 -36.29 5.14
CA PRO A 79 -12.83 -36.84 6.32
C PRO A 79 -13.08 -38.35 6.41
N ALA A 80 -12.00 -39.13 6.53
CA ALA A 80 -12.12 -40.50 7.01
C ALA A 80 -12.91 -40.47 8.33
N PRO A 81 -13.86 -41.40 8.56
CA PRO A 81 -14.75 -41.34 9.71
C PRO A 81 -13.93 -41.46 11.00
N SER A 82 -13.61 -40.32 11.60
CA SER A 82 -13.06 -40.26 12.94
C SER A 82 -14.23 -40.05 13.88
N THR A 83 -14.40 -40.97 14.82
CA THR A 83 -15.33 -40.88 15.95
C THR A 83 -14.87 -39.79 16.91
N ALA A 84 -14.96 -38.53 16.49
CA ALA A 84 -14.83 -37.36 17.35
C ALA A 84 -16.15 -36.59 17.29
N VAL A 85 -16.70 -36.37 18.47
CA VAL A 85 -18.00 -35.75 18.71
C VAL A 85 -18.08 -34.36 18.06
N GLY A 86 -18.95 -34.25 17.05
CA GLY A 86 -19.70 -33.06 16.66
C GLY A 86 -19.02 -31.70 16.74
N VAL A 87 -18.20 -31.38 15.75
CA VAL A 87 -18.12 -30.00 15.23
C VAL A 87 -18.46 -30.08 13.75
N PRO A 88 -19.59 -29.51 13.28
CA PRO A 88 -19.84 -29.46 11.85
C PRO A 88 -18.79 -28.53 11.24
N VAL A 89 -17.89 -29.09 10.43
CA VAL A 89 -17.12 -28.32 9.46
C VAL A 89 -18.12 -27.91 8.38
N THR A 90 -18.74 -26.76 8.55
CA THR A 90 -19.53 -26.14 7.50
C THR A 90 -18.55 -25.57 6.48
N ASP A 91 -18.38 -26.25 5.35
CA ASP A 91 -17.93 -25.63 4.10
C ASP A 91 -18.94 -24.54 3.75
N THR A 92 -18.75 -23.32 4.28
CA THR A 92 -19.68 -22.23 3.98
C THR A 92 -19.31 -21.63 2.63
N PRO A 93 -20.23 -21.61 1.64
CA PRO A 93 -19.99 -20.96 0.36
C PRO A 93 -19.62 -19.47 0.50
N SER A 94 -20.07 -18.83 1.58
CA SER A 94 -19.80 -17.42 1.89
C SER A 94 -18.33 -17.10 2.18
N GLU A 95 -17.54 -18.05 2.68
CA GLU A 95 -16.11 -17.83 2.95
C GLU A 95 -15.27 -17.84 1.67
N ALA A 96 -15.78 -18.52 0.63
CA ALA A 96 -15.28 -18.46 -0.74
C ALA A 96 -15.83 -17.25 -1.54
N GLY A 97 -16.76 -16.51 -0.97
CA GLY A 97 -17.46 -15.40 -1.62
C GLY A 97 -16.79 -14.06 -1.34
N ILE A 98 -16.72 -13.20 -2.36
CA ILE A 98 -16.34 -11.80 -2.20
C ILE A 98 -17.59 -10.94 -2.37
N PRO A 99 -17.90 -10.00 -1.46
CA PRO A 99 -19.02 -9.09 -1.60
C PRO A 99 -19.01 -8.37 -2.97
N ALA A 100 -20.17 -8.28 -3.60
CA ALA A 100 -20.32 -7.88 -4.99
C ALA A 100 -19.68 -6.53 -5.31
N THR A 101 -19.94 -5.51 -4.50
CA THR A 101 -19.39 -4.16 -4.71
C THR A 101 -17.87 -4.15 -4.50
N VAL A 102 -17.39 -4.91 -3.52
CA VAL A 102 -15.96 -5.01 -3.22
C VAL A 102 -15.20 -5.76 -4.32
N LEU A 103 -15.78 -6.86 -4.85
CA LEU A 103 -15.21 -7.58 -6.00
C LEU A 103 -15.17 -6.71 -7.25
N ALA A 104 -16.21 -5.91 -7.49
CA ALA A 104 -16.25 -4.97 -8.60
C ALA A 104 -15.13 -3.92 -8.48
N ALA A 105 -14.88 -3.40 -7.29
CA ALA A 105 -13.79 -2.46 -7.02
C ALA A 105 -12.41 -3.05 -7.36
N TYR A 106 -12.11 -4.27 -6.91
CA TYR A 106 -10.82 -4.92 -7.21
C TYR A 106 -10.62 -5.15 -8.72
N LYS A 107 -11.65 -5.62 -9.42
CA LYS A 107 -11.58 -5.84 -10.88
C LYS A 107 -11.46 -4.53 -11.66
N LYS A 108 -12.13 -3.46 -11.21
CA LYS A 108 -12.03 -2.14 -11.82
C LYS A 108 -10.61 -1.58 -11.68
N ALA A 109 -10.03 -1.66 -10.48
CA ALA A 109 -8.66 -1.21 -10.22
C ALA A 109 -7.62 -1.96 -11.09
N GLU A 110 -7.76 -3.28 -11.23
CA GLU A 110 -6.93 -4.07 -12.14
C GLU A 110 -7.06 -3.57 -13.60
N ALA A 111 -8.29 -3.37 -14.07
CA ALA A 111 -8.54 -2.95 -15.44
C ALA A 111 -7.94 -1.57 -15.75
N GLU A 112 -8.02 -0.65 -14.80
CA GLU A 112 -7.42 0.68 -14.92
C GLU A 112 -5.88 0.59 -14.93
N LEU A 113 -5.29 -0.18 -14.02
CA LEU A 113 -3.84 -0.33 -13.92
C LEU A 113 -3.22 -1.05 -15.11
N ARG A 114 -3.97 -1.91 -15.79
CA ARG A 114 -3.52 -2.51 -17.06
C ARG A 114 -3.21 -1.44 -18.12
N THR A 115 -3.94 -0.34 -18.11
CA THR A 115 -3.72 0.80 -19.02
C THR A 115 -2.70 1.78 -18.44
N ALA A 116 -2.83 2.14 -17.16
CA ALA A 116 -1.98 3.16 -16.53
C ALA A 116 -0.54 2.67 -16.28
N LYS A 117 -0.36 1.37 -16.00
CA LYS A 117 0.91 0.72 -15.63
C LYS A 117 1.01 -0.69 -16.25
N PRO A 118 1.08 -0.81 -17.59
CA PRO A 118 1.00 -2.10 -18.29
C PRO A 118 2.11 -3.10 -17.91
N GLY A 119 3.27 -2.64 -17.45
CA GLY A 119 4.36 -3.51 -16.98
C GLY A 119 4.19 -4.07 -15.56
N CYS A 120 3.20 -3.58 -14.79
CA CYS A 120 3.01 -4.02 -13.42
C CYS A 120 2.34 -5.41 -13.32
N ASN A 121 1.53 -5.79 -14.32
CA ASN A 121 0.83 -7.09 -14.35
C ASN A 121 0.07 -7.43 -13.03
N LEU A 122 -0.50 -6.43 -12.37
CA LEU A 122 -1.27 -6.59 -11.13
C LEU A 122 -2.49 -7.49 -11.40
N PRO A 123 -2.68 -8.62 -10.68
CA PRO A 123 -3.92 -9.39 -10.75
C PRO A 123 -4.92 -8.94 -9.67
N TRP A 124 -6.21 -8.85 -9.98
CA TRP A 124 -7.24 -8.44 -9.00
C TRP A 124 -7.30 -9.36 -7.77
N GLN A 125 -6.89 -10.63 -7.91
CA GLN A 125 -6.81 -11.58 -6.80
C GLN A 125 -5.83 -11.13 -5.71
N LEU A 126 -4.77 -10.38 -6.07
CA LEU A 126 -3.86 -9.80 -5.07
C LEU A 126 -4.57 -8.72 -4.25
N LEU A 127 -5.34 -7.84 -4.92
CA LEU A 127 -6.14 -6.82 -4.23
C LEU A 127 -7.19 -7.46 -3.31
N ALA A 128 -7.84 -8.53 -3.78
CA ALA A 128 -8.77 -9.31 -2.97
C ALA A 128 -8.10 -9.95 -1.74
N ALA A 129 -6.94 -10.57 -1.92
CA ALA A 129 -6.19 -11.18 -0.82
C ALA A 129 -5.80 -10.14 0.24
N ILE A 130 -5.26 -8.99 -0.17
CA ILE A 130 -4.93 -7.89 0.73
C ILE A 130 -6.20 -7.40 1.43
N GLY A 131 -7.28 -7.11 0.71
CA GLY A 131 -8.52 -6.62 1.33
C GLY A 131 -9.19 -7.61 2.29
N LYS A 132 -9.05 -8.93 2.06
CA LYS A 132 -9.49 -9.96 3.01
C LYS A 132 -8.66 -9.90 4.30
N VAL A 133 -7.34 -9.79 4.16
CA VAL A 133 -6.39 -9.75 5.28
C VAL A 133 -6.48 -8.44 6.07
N GLU A 134 -6.68 -7.29 5.41
CA GLU A 134 -6.72 -5.98 6.07
C GLU A 134 -8.05 -5.73 6.81
N SER A 135 -9.18 -6.04 6.17
CA SER A 135 -10.50 -5.63 6.68
C SER A 135 -11.59 -6.70 6.56
N GLY A 136 -11.28 -7.90 6.07
CA GLY A 136 -12.30 -8.91 5.77
C GLY A 136 -13.23 -8.45 4.65
N HIS A 137 -12.69 -7.79 3.61
CA HIS A 137 -13.46 -7.15 2.54
C HIS A 137 -14.42 -6.07 3.04
N ALA A 138 -13.91 -5.04 3.70
CA ALA A 138 -14.72 -3.96 4.28
C ALA A 138 -15.77 -4.49 5.29
N GLY A 139 -15.34 -5.40 6.18
CA GLY A 139 -16.22 -6.02 7.18
C GLY A 139 -17.33 -6.87 6.55
N GLY A 140 -17.01 -7.65 5.51
CA GLY A 140 -17.98 -8.51 4.82
C GLY A 140 -18.83 -7.77 3.78
N GLY A 141 -18.34 -6.64 3.26
CA GLY A 141 -19.02 -5.81 2.27
C GLY A 141 -20.02 -4.86 2.90
N ARG A 142 -19.75 -4.33 4.08
CA ARG A 142 -20.60 -3.33 4.74
C ARG A 142 -20.35 -1.96 4.10
N VAL A 143 -20.77 -1.84 2.85
CA VAL A 143 -20.60 -0.66 2.01
C VAL A 143 -21.94 -0.20 1.44
N THR A 144 -22.02 1.07 1.08
CA THR A 144 -23.09 1.63 0.25
C THR A 144 -22.91 1.21 -1.20
N ALA A 145 -23.91 1.50 -2.05
CA ALA A 145 -23.88 1.15 -3.48
C ALA A 145 -22.72 1.83 -4.25
N ASP A 146 -22.30 3.02 -3.81
CA ASP A 146 -21.13 3.74 -4.34
C ASP A 146 -19.79 3.23 -3.78
N GLY A 147 -19.81 2.24 -2.88
CA GLY A 147 -18.63 1.59 -2.31
C GLY A 147 -18.10 2.20 -1.01
N THR A 148 -18.77 3.18 -0.43
CA THR A 148 -18.35 3.81 0.82
C THR A 148 -18.69 2.92 2.01
N THR A 149 -17.74 2.67 2.92
CA THR A 149 -17.98 1.85 4.12
C THR A 149 -19.04 2.50 5.00
N ILE A 150 -20.00 1.71 5.49
CA ILE A 150 -21.11 2.19 6.34
C ILE A 150 -20.60 2.78 7.66
N THR A 151 -19.48 2.29 8.17
CA THR A 151 -18.77 2.82 9.33
C THR A 151 -17.28 2.88 9.01
N PRO A 152 -16.56 3.95 9.40
CA PRO A 152 -15.12 4.02 9.22
C PRO A 152 -14.42 2.79 9.80
N ILE A 153 -13.45 2.26 9.06
CA ILE A 153 -12.63 1.12 9.50
C ILE A 153 -11.30 1.67 9.97
N LEU A 154 -11.04 1.62 11.28
CA LEU A 154 -9.82 2.15 11.88
C LEU A 154 -8.97 1.03 12.50
N GLY A 155 -7.68 1.05 12.21
CA GLY A 155 -6.65 0.25 12.86
C GLY A 155 -6.36 0.70 14.29
N PRO A 156 -5.44 0.03 15.00
CA PRO A 156 -4.93 0.53 16.28
C PRO A 156 -4.14 1.84 16.10
N ALA A 157 -4.01 2.60 17.18
CA ALA A 157 -3.11 3.76 17.22
C ALA A 157 -1.65 3.30 17.09
N LEU A 158 -0.90 3.94 16.20
CA LEU A 158 0.50 3.65 15.93
C LEU A 158 1.42 4.38 16.91
N ASN A 159 1.30 4.05 18.20
CA ASN A 159 2.02 4.70 19.30
C ASN A 159 3.34 4.00 19.67
N GLY A 160 3.84 3.07 18.85
CA GLY A 160 5.06 2.32 19.12
C GLY A 160 4.91 1.12 20.07
N VAL A 161 3.71 0.86 20.60
CA VAL A 161 3.43 -0.34 21.43
C VAL A 161 2.93 -1.46 20.53
N GLY A 162 3.83 -2.36 20.14
CA GLY A 162 3.50 -3.52 19.29
C GLY A 162 3.41 -3.22 17.78
N PHE A 163 3.40 -1.95 17.38
CA PHE A 163 3.39 -1.47 15.98
C PHE A 163 4.41 -0.37 15.77
N ALA A 164 4.44 0.20 14.55
CA ALA A 164 5.20 1.41 14.30
C ALA A 164 4.79 2.56 15.24
N HIS A 165 5.73 3.45 15.51
CA HIS A 165 5.48 4.73 16.16
C HIS A 165 5.34 5.81 15.07
N ILE A 166 4.10 6.21 14.76
CA ILE A 166 3.76 7.20 13.74
C ILE A 166 2.92 8.30 14.40
N SER A 167 3.53 9.47 14.57
CA SER A 167 2.82 10.68 15.02
C SER A 167 1.82 11.15 13.95
N ASP A 168 0.79 11.88 14.38
CA ASP A 168 -0.22 12.47 13.50
C ASP A 168 0.40 13.19 12.28
N THR A 169 -0.16 12.92 11.10
CA THR A 169 0.30 13.51 9.83
C THR A 169 -0.77 14.29 9.07
N ASP A 170 -2.02 14.28 9.54
CA ASP A 170 -3.17 14.87 8.85
C ASP A 170 -4.06 15.74 9.77
N HIS A 171 -3.68 15.95 11.02
CA HIS A 171 -4.45 16.67 12.05
C HIS A 171 -5.77 15.95 12.40
N GLY A 172 -5.76 14.62 12.36
CA GLY A 172 -6.90 13.75 12.63
C GLY A 172 -7.97 13.77 11.54
N ALA A 173 -7.62 14.14 10.30
CA ALA A 173 -8.59 14.31 9.22
C ALA A 173 -9.29 13.01 8.82
N TYR A 174 -8.58 11.89 8.84
CA TYR A 174 -9.11 10.58 8.43
C TYR A 174 -9.47 9.63 9.57
N ASP A 175 -8.84 9.77 10.73
CA ASP A 175 -9.00 8.85 11.87
C ASP A 175 -9.46 9.52 13.18
N GLY A 176 -9.53 10.86 13.21
CA GLY A 176 -9.94 11.64 14.37
C GLY A 176 -8.92 11.70 15.51
N ASP A 177 -7.68 11.22 15.31
CA ASP A 177 -6.62 11.22 16.33
C ASP A 177 -5.54 12.26 15.97
N SER A 178 -5.44 13.32 16.77
CA SER A 178 -4.44 14.38 16.57
C SER A 178 -3.10 14.11 17.28
N THR A 179 -2.87 12.89 17.77
CA THR A 179 -1.64 12.51 18.46
C THR A 179 -0.86 11.46 17.68
N TYR A 180 -1.54 10.38 17.24
CA TYR A 180 -0.93 9.28 16.49
C TYR A 180 -1.83 8.84 15.36
N ASP A 181 -1.23 8.62 14.18
CA ASP A 181 -1.95 8.09 13.02
C ASP A 181 -2.45 6.65 13.29
N ARG A 182 -3.57 6.32 12.66
CA ARG A 182 -4.14 4.97 12.56
C ARG A 182 -4.22 4.57 11.10
N ALA A 183 -4.16 3.27 10.83
CA ALA A 183 -4.46 2.77 9.49
C ALA A 183 -5.99 2.89 9.21
N VAL A 184 -6.38 3.42 8.05
CA VAL A 184 -7.76 3.82 7.73
C VAL A 184 -8.31 3.05 6.53
N GLY A 185 -9.59 2.72 6.58
CA GLY A 185 -10.37 2.21 5.47
C GLY A 185 -10.19 0.71 5.20
N PRO A 186 -10.84 0.18 4.15
CA PRO A 186 -10.88 -1.25 3.87
C PRO A 186 -9.54 -1.83 3.41
N MET A 187 -8.59 -0.98 3.02
CA MET A 187 -7.21 -1.37 2.66
C MET A 187 -6.16 -0.87 3.67
N GLN A 188 -6.61 -0.32 4.82
CA GLN A 188 -5.78 0.02 5.98
C GLN A 188 -4.56 0.91 5.67
N PHE A 189 -4.75 1.96 4.86
CA PHE A 189 -3.68 2.94 4.60
C PHE A 189 -3.48 3.88 5.79
N ILE A 190 -2.23 4.16 6.16
CA ILE A 190 -1.94 5.28 7.07
C ILE A 190 -2.11 6.64 6.35
N PRO A 191 -2.55 7.72 7.02
CA PRO A 191 -2.80 9.03 6.42
C PRO A 191 -1.65 9.56 5.57
N SER A 192 -0.42 9.46 6.06
CA SER A 192 0.79 9.87 5.31
C SER A 192 1.00 9.11 4.00
N THR A 193 0.62 7.83 3.94
CA THR A 193 0.63 7.05 2.70
C THR A 193 -0.54 7.43 1.80
N TRP A 194 -1.74 7.56 2.38
CA TRP A 194 -2.94 7.95 1.65
C TRP A 194 -2.75 9.27 0.90
N LYS A 195 -2.06 10.25 1.52
CA LYS A 195 -1.77 11.55 0.93
C LYS A 195 -1.19 11.49 -0.49
N TRP A 196 -0.34 10.50 -0.78
CA TRP A 196 0.26 10.35 -2.11
C TRP A 196 -0.31 9.16 -2.90
N ALA A 197 -0.75 8.10 -2.24
CA ALA A 197 -1.30 6.91 -2.89
C ALA A 197 -2.78 7.05 -3.27
N GLY A 198 -3.55 7.89 -2.57
CA GLY A 198 -4.99 8.03 -2.73
C GLY A 198 -5.40 8.40 -4.15
N ARG A 199 -6.42 7.72 -4.67
CA ARG A 199 -6.99 7.88 -6.01
C ARG A 199 -8.51 7.87 -5.93
N ASP A 200 -9.13 8.59 -6.85
CA ASP A 200 -10.58 8.57 -7.04
C ASP A 200 -10.89 7.38 -7.96
N GLY A 201 -11.32 6.28 -7.37
CA GLY A 201 -11.58 5.02 -8.07
C GLY A 201 -13.03 4.87 -8.51
N ASN A 202 -13.97 5.61 -7.94
CA ASN A 202 -15.38 5.60 -8.35
C ASN A 202 -15.72 6.70 -9.38
N GLY A 203 -14.89 7.74 -9.49
CA GLY A 203 -15.02 8.87 -10.42
C GLY A 203 -15.90 10.01 -9.88
N ASP A 204 -16.06 10.14 -8.56
CA ASP A 204 -16.94 11.14 -7.93
C ASP A 204 -16.23 12.48 -7.60
N GLY A 205 -14.94 12.58 -7.93
CA GLY A 205 -14.09 13.75 -7.71
C GLY A 205 -13.44 13.77 -6.32
N LYS A 206 -13.60 12.75 -5.48
CA LYS A 206 -13.02 12.67 -4.14
C LYS A 206 -12.06 11.48 -4.02
N LYS A 207 -11.16 11.59 -3.05
CA LYS A 207 -10.23 10.52 -2.67
C LYS A 207 -10.52 10.15 -1.22
N ASP A 208 -11.42 9.20 -1.02
CA ASP A 208 -11.87 8.76 0.29
C ASP A 208 -11.24 7.41 0.66
N PRO A 209 -10.40 7.33 1.73
CA PRO A 209 -9.85 6.06 2.17
C PRO A 209 -10.94 5.07 2.60
N ASN A 210 -12.15 5.52 2.92
CA ASN A 210 -13.28 4.68 3.29
C ASN A 210 -14.12 4.20 2.10
N ASN A 211 -13.78 4.57 0.86
CA ASN A 211 -14.42 4.03 -0.34
C ASN A 211 -13.62 2.85 -0.92
N VAL A 212 -14.27 1.70 -1.17
CA VAL A 212 -13.56 0.49 -1.65
C VAL A 212 -12.98 0.63 -3.06
N TYR A 213 -13.57 1.46 -3.93
CA TYR A 213 -13.02 1.71 -5.27
C TYR A 213 -11.74 2.53 -5.18
N ASP A 214 -11.77 3.61 -4.40
CA ASP A 214 -10.62 4.48 -4.15
C ASP A 214 -9.48 3.72 -3.48
N ALA A 215 -9.80 2.97 -2.41
CA ALA A 215 -8.83 2.21 -1.66
C ALA A 215 -8.22 1.07 -2.50
N ALA A 216 -9.01 0.37 -3.33
CA ALA A 216 -8.51 -0.66 -4.22
C ALA A 216 -7.58 -0.09 -5.30
N LEU A 217 -7.96 1.03 -5.92
CA LEU A 217 -7.14 1.70 -6.93
C LEU A 217 -5.84 2.24 -6.31
N ALA A 218 -5.92 2.90 -5.15
CA ALA A 218 -4.76 3.35 -4.39
C ALA A 218 -3.82 2.19 -4.03
N THR A 219 -4.36 1.03 -3.63
CA THR A 219 -3.58 -0.19 -3.37
C THR A 219 -2.84 -0.65 -4.61
N GLY A 220 -3.51 -0.69 -5.77
CA GLY A 220 -2.88 -1.04 -7.03
C GLY A 220 -1.70 -0.12 -7.37
N HIS A 221 -1.91 1.19 -7.28
CA HIS A 221 -0.86 2.18 -7.51
C HIS A 221 0.32 2.01 -6.55
N TYR A 222 0.02 1.81 -5.27
CA TYR A 222 1.02 1.56 -4.24
C TYR A 222 1.87 0.34 -4.59
N LEU A 223 1.26 -0.81 -4.91
CA LEU A 223 1.99 -2.03 -5.25
C LEU A 223 2.81 -1.88 -6.53
N CYS A 224 2.36 -1.07 -7.49
CA CYS A 224 3.05 -0.82 -8.76
C CYS A 224 4.08 0.32 -8.72
N ARG A 225 4.40 0.90 -7.54
CA ARG A 225 5.18 2.16 -7.46
C ARG A 225 6.66 2.05 -7.79
N PHE A 226 7.23 0.85 -7.73
CA PHE A 226 8.67 0.62 -7.95
C PHE A 226 8.99 -0.01 -9.30
N GLY A 227 8.04 -0.03 -10.23
CA GLY A 227 8.21 -0.68 -11.54
C GLY A 227 8.32 -2.20 -11.45
N TRP A 228 7.84 -2.79 -10.35
CA TRP A 228 7.76 -4.23 -10.16
C TRP A 228 6.80 -4.87 -11.15
N ASP A 229 7.19 -6.03 -11.68
CA ASP A 229 6.31 -6.93 -12.41
C ASP A 229 5.69 -7.93 -11.43
N LEU A 230 4.40 -7.78 -11.09
CA LEU A 230 3.72 -8.62 -10.11
C LEU A 230 3.37 -10.01 -10.64
N SER A 231 3.71 -10.32 -11.90
CA SER A 231 3.75 -11.70 -12.40
C SER A 231 5.05 -12.42 -12.02
N ASP A 232 6.12 -11.69 -11.70
CA ASP A 232 7.37 -12.24 -11.17
C ASP A 232 7.27 -12.48 -9.65
N ALA A 233 7.71 -13.65 -9.20
CA ALA A 233 7.53 -14.07 -7.81
C ALA A 233 8.36 -13.24 -6.82
N ARG A 234 9.55 -12.75 -7.21
CA ARG A 234 10.41 -11.95 -6.33
C ARG A 234 9.83 -10.55 -6.17
N ASP A 235 9.40 -9.96 -7.27
CA ASP A 235 8.82 -8.62 -7.30
C ASP A 235 7.46 -8.60 -6.59
N LEU A 236 6.62 -9.62 -6.78
CA LEU A 236 5.36 -9.81 -6.03
C LEU A 236 5.60 -9.86 -4.51
N ARG A 237 6.56 -10.68 -4.04
CA ARG A 237 6.90 -10.77 -2.61
C ARG A 237 7.40 -9.45 -2.06
N SER A 238 8.23 -8.75 -2.83
CA SER A 238 8.75 -7.43 -2.47
C SER A 238 7.61 -6.41 -2.35
N ALA A 239 6.62 -6.46 -3.25
CA ALA A 239 5.45 -5.60 -3.20
C ALA A 239 4.61 -5.82 -1.96
N ILE A 240 4.31 -7.07 -1.62
CA ILE A 240 3.52 -7.43 -0.44
C ILE A 240 4.25 -7.04 0.84
N LEU A 241 5.54 -7.35 0.97
CA LEU A 241 6.36 -6.97 2.13
C LEU A 241 6.52 -5.45 2.29
N SER A 242 6.44 -4.71 1.17
CA SER A 242 6.43 -3.26 1.24
C SER A 242 5.12 -2.70 1.82
N TYR A 243 4.01 -3.43 1.67
CA TYR A 243 2.70 -3.06 2.20
C TYR A 243 2.63 -3.27 3.72
N ASN A 244 3.14 -4.42 4.18
CA ASN A 244 3.36 -4.77 5.59
C ASN A 244 4.60 -5.67 5.70
N ALA A 245 5.59 -5.25 6.49
CA ALA A 245 6.91 -5.87 6.58
C ALA A 245 6.93 -7.11 7.50
N SER A 246 5.99 -8.04 7.28
CA SER A 246 5.81 -9.28 8.02
C SER A 246 5.83 -10.49 7.08
N GLN A 247 6.62 -11.51 7.42
CA GLN A 247 6.63 -12.78 6.67
C GLN A 247 5.31 -13.54 6.83
N ASP A 248 4.69 -13.46 8.02
CA ASP A 248 3.38 -14.08 8.25
C ASP A 248 2.31 -13.40 7.40
N TYR A 249 2.35 -12.07 7.30
CA TYR A 249 1.48 -11.32 6.40
C TYR A 249 1.65 -11.77 4.95
N LEU A 250 2.90 -11.84 4.48
CA LEU A 250 3.22 -12.31 3.13
C LEU A 250 2.62 -13.69 2.86
N ASN A 251 2.83 -14.64 3.76
CA ASN A 251 2.34 -16.00 3.61
C ASN A 251 0.80 -16.07 3.60
N THR A 252 0.14 -15.30 4.45
CA THR A 252 -1.33 -15.22 4.51
C THR A 252 -1.90 -14.61 3.23
N VAL A 253 -1.33 -13.50 2.73
CA VAL A 253 -1.76 -12.88 1.47
C VAL A 253 -1.55 -13.82 0.29
N LEU A 254 -0.39 -14.48 0.18
CA LEU A 254 -0.14 -15.44 -0.91
C LEU A 254 -1.10 -16.63 -0.85
N SER A 255 -1.47 -17.09 0.35
CA SER A 255 -2.44 -18.19 0.52
C SER A 255 -3.83 -17.79 0.02
N TRP A 256 -4.33 -16.62 0.41
CA TRP A 256 -5.62 -16.09 -0.08
C TRP A 256 -5.60 -15.78 -1.57
N MET A 257 -4.51 -15.23 -2.08
CA MET A 257 -4.35 -14.94 -3.51
C MET A 257 -4.47 -16.23 -4.35
N GLU A 258 -3.79 -17.29 -3.92
CA GLU A 258 -3.85 -18.59 -4.57
C GLU A 258 -5.23 -19.23 -4.43
N TYR A 259 -5.90 -19.02 -3.31
CA TYR A 259 -7.31 -19.42 -3.15
C TYR A 259 -8.21 -18.76 -4.19
N TYR A 260 -8.15 -17.42 -4.34
CA TYR A 260 -8.98 -16.71 -5.32
C TYR A 260 -8.62 -17.02 -6.78
N ARG A 261 -7.37 -17.43 -7.06
CA ARG A 261 -6.95 -17.89 -8.39
C ARG A 261 -7.65 -19.19 -8.82
N ARG A 262 -7.94 -20.09 -7.88
CA ARG A 262 -8.67 -21.34 -8.17
C ARG A 262 -10.15 -21.12 -8.47
N GLY A 263 -10.68 -19.94 -8.13
CA GLY A 263 -12.05 -19.57 -8.37
C GLY A 263 -12.69 -18.94 -7.13
N THR A 264 -13.55 -17.97 -7.37
CA THR A 264 -14.35 -17.28 -6.35
C THR A 264 -15.71 -16.95 -6.96
N HIS A 265 -16.70 -16.63 -6.15
CA HIS A 265 -17.96 -16.07 -6.63
C HIS A 265 -18.30 -14.78 -5.90
N SER A 266 -19.19 -14.00 -6.53
CA SER A 266 -19.77 -12.81 -5.91
C SER A 266 -20.85 -13.24 -4.91
N ILE A 267 -20.90 -12.59 -3.76
CA ILE A 267 -21.98 -12.72 -2.77
C ILE A 267 -22.63 -11.35 -2.52
N PRO A 268 -23.87 -11.29 -2.02
CA PRO A 268 -24.49 -10.02 -1.67
C PRO A 268 -23.66 -9.22 -0.66
N ASP A 269 -23.65 -7.90 -0.80
CA ASP A 269 -22.98 -7.01 0.15
C ASP A 269 -23.52 -7.19 1.57
N GLY A 270 -22.64 -7.13 2.57
CA GLY A 270 -22.95 -7.35 3.97
C GLY A 270 -23.09 -8.82 4.39
N THR A 271 -22.97 -9.78 3.46
CA THR A 271 -23.11 -11.22 3.75
C THR A 271 -21.77 -11.97 3.85
N GLY A 272 -20.66 -11.29 3.61
CA GLY A 272 -19.33 -11.90 3.67
C GLY A 272 -18.90 -12.25 5.10
N THR A 273 -18.14 -13.35 5.23
CA THR A 273 -17.54 -13.71 6.52
C THR A 273 -16.35 -12.80 6.84
N VAL A 274 -16.41 -12.17 8.01
CA VAL A 274 -15.26 -11.45 8.59
C VAL A 274 -14.47 -12.45 9.43
N PRO A 275 -13.17 -12.67 9.13
CA PRO A 275 -12.36 -13.57 9.95
C PRO A 275 -12.36 -13.13 11.42
N SER A 276 -12.56 -14.07 12.36
CA SER A 276 -12.69 -13.73 13.79
C SER A 276 -11.35 -13.59 14.53
N GLU A 277 -10.22 -13.86 13.86
CA GLU A 277 -8.90 -13.87 14.52
C GLU A 277 -8.05 -12.64 14.15
N ARG A 278 -8.28 -11.56 14.89
CA ARG A 278 -7.31 -10.47 15.07
C ARG A 278 -6.59 -10.71 16.40
N PRO A 279 -5.29 -11.10 16.41
CA PRO A 279 -4.56 -11.28 17.67
C PRO A 279 -4.59 -9.95 18.44
N GLY A 280 -5.25 -9.90 19.59
CA GLY A 280 -5.35 -8.70 20.44
C GLY A 280 -6.76 -8.12 20.63
N ALA A 281 -7.78 -8.58 19.89
CA ALA A 281 -9.17 -8.23 20.17
C ALA A 281 -9.74 -9.17 21.25
N GLY A 282 -9.49 -8.85 22.51
CA GLY A 282 -10.24 -9.43 23.63
C GLY A 282 -11.69 -8.94 23.57
N GLY A 283 -12.55 -9.64 22.82
CA GLY A 283 -13.96 -9.34 22.68
C GLY A 283 -14.76 -10.64 22.58
N THR A 284 -15.52 -10.93 23.62
CA THR A 284 -16.38 -12.10 23.81
C THR A 284 -17.31 -12.33 22.61
N PRO A 285 -17.58 -13.59 22.18
CA PRO A 285 -18.55 -13.86 21.12
C PRO A 285 -19.96 -13.41 21.53
N GLY A 286 -20.48 -12.39 20.84
CA GLY A 286 -21.85 -11.92 20.99
C GLY A 286 -22.83 -12.91 20.37
N THR A 287 -23.34 -13.82 21.19
CA THR A 287 -24.44 -14.73 20.85
C THR A 287 -25.67 -13.92 20.42
N SER A 288 -26.27 -14.28 19.29
CA SER A 288 -27.57 -13.79 18.85
C SER A 288 -28.61 -13.93 19.97
N GLY A 289 -29.23 -12.82 20.36
CA GLY A 289 -30.21 -12.74 21.43
C GLY A 289 -31.41 -11.90 21.03
N THR A 290 -32.51 -12.60 20.78
CA THR A 290 -33.86 -12.17 20.45
C THR A 290 -34.40 -10.96 21.24
N THR A 291 -35.14 -10.12 20.53
CA THR A 291 -35.96 -8.99 20.99
C THR A 291 -36.94 -9.33 22.12
N THR A 292 -37.00 -8.51 23.17
CA THR A 292 -38.25 -8.11 23.89
C THR A 292 -37.97 -6.86 24.76
N PRO A 293 -38.85 -5.84 24.83
CA PRO A 293 -38.54 -4.53 25.42
C PRO A 293 -38.85 -4.43 26.93
N ARG A 294 -38.10 -3.57 27.65
CA ARG A 294 -38.32 -3.26 29.08
C ARG A 294 -38.66 -1.77 29.26
N PRO A 295 -39.62 -1.40 30.14
CA PRO A 295 -40.30 -0.12 30.09
C PRO A 295 -39.60 1.01 30.85
N SER A 296 -39.96 2.22 30.43
CA SER A 296 -39.53 3.54 30.87
C SER A 296 -39.99 3.90 32.29
N SER A 297 -39.20 4.73 32.98
CA SER A 297 -39.66 5.57 34.10
C SER A 297 -38.72 6.78 34.29
N PRO A 298 -39.21 7.90 34.87
CA PRO A 298 -39.20 9.18 34.16
C PRO A 298 -38.37 10.29 34.81
N SER A 299 -38.23 11.38 34.03
CA SER A 299 -37.64 12.70 34.28
C SER A 299 -37.92 13.35 35.64
N VAL A 300 -36.96 14.14 36.14
CA VAL A 300 -37.15 15.53 36.66
C VAL A 300 -35.82 16.34 36.49
N PRO A 301 -35.83 17.66 36.20
CA PRO A 301 -34.70 18.42 35.65
C PRO A 301 -33.95 19.33 36.65
N ALA A 302 -32.86 19.93 36.12
CA ALA A 302 -31.90 20.83 36.77
C ALA A 302 -32.46 22.22 37.13
N THR A 303 -31.86 22.86 38.15
CA THR A 303 -31.79 24.34 38.31
C THR A 303 -30.60 24.79 39.19
N ASP A 304 -29.72 25.57 38.56
CA ASP A 304 -29.07 26.83 38.95
C ASP A 304 -28.55 27.19 40.38
N ARG A 305 -27.33 27.78 40.33
CA ARG A 305 -26.84 29.04 40.98
C ARG A 305 -25.78 28.93 42.13
N PRO A 306 -25.03 30.00 42.51
CA PRO A 306 -23.67 30.31 42.02
C PRO A 306 -22.64 30.74 43.12
N SER A 307 -21.39 31.05 42.70
CA SER A 307 -20.40 32.02 43.25
C SER A 307 -19.86 31.93 44.70
N THR A 308 -18.51 31.92 44.78
CA THR A 308 -17.50 32.31 45.84
C THR A 308 -17.88 33.46 46.81
N PRO A 309 -17.20 33.71 47.98
CA PRO A 309 -15.72 33.67 48.20
C PRO A 309 -15.14 33.37 49.62
N GLY A 310 -13.81 33.15 49.68
CA GLY A 310 -12.93 33.73 50.73
C GLY A 310 -12.34 32.81 51.82
N GLY A 311 -11.03 32.96 52.09
CA GLY A 311 -10.49 32.81 53.46
C GLY A 311 -9.29 31.88 53.72
N THR A 312 -8.07 32.36 53.43
CA THR A 312 -6.83 32.30 54.26
C THR A 312 -6.50 31.10 55.18
N GLY A 313 -5.27 30.55 55.03
CA GLY A 313 -4.55 29.88 56.12
C GLY A 313 -3.31 29.06 55.71
N LYS A 314 -2.11 29.63 55.90
CA LYS A 314 -0.79 28.95 56.08
C LYS A 314 -0.47 29.00 57.59
N PRO A 315 0.23 28.08 58.31
CA PRO A 315 1.54 27.42 58.04
C PRO A 315 1.54 25.90 58.42
N SER A 316 2.57 25.04 58.31
CA SER A 316 4.01 25.08 58.63
C SER A 316 4.67 23.75 58.19
N THR A 317 5.99 23.71 57.98
CA THR A 317 6.85 22.49 57.90
C THR A 317 7.05 21.84 59.27
N PRO A 318 7.37 20.52 59.38
CA PRO A 318 8.77 20.00 59.42
C PRO A 318 8.91 18.59 58.77
N GLY A 319 10.04 18.12 58.21
CA GLY A 319 11.28 17.72 58.88
C GLY A 319 11.81 16.40 58.25
N LYS A 320 13.14 16.27 58.10
CA LYS A 320 13.90 15.15 57.49
C LYS A 320 14.19 14.03 58.52
N PRO A 321 14.43 12.77 58.11
CA PRO A 321 15.76 12.13 58.25
C PRO A 321 16.14 11.30 56.99
N GLY A 322 17.39 11.28 56.48
CA GLY A 322 18.51 10.43 56.96
C GLY A 322 18.29 8.98 56.49
N GLY A 323 18.88 8.48 55.39
CA GLY A 323 20.29 8.08 55.27
C GLY A 323 20.45 6.58 55.50
N GLY A 324 20.59 5.78 54.42
CA GLY A 324 20.79 4.33 54.49
C GLY A 324 21.20 3.73 53.15
N THR A 325 22.49 3.50 52.97
CA THR A 325 23.14 2.84 51.84
C THR A 325 22.87 1.33 51.83
N SER A 326 22.38 0.81 50.70
CA SER A 326 22.48 -0.62 50.36
C SER A 326 22.81 -0.75 48.87
N THR A 327 24.05 -1.15 48.59
CA THR A 327 24.59 -1.40 47.24
C THR A 327 24.17 -2.80 46.78
N SER A 328 23.26 -2.86 45.81
CA SER A 328 23.04 -4.06 44.99
C SER A 328 23.62 -3.78 43.59
N PRO A 329 24.53 -4.61 43.05
CA PRO A 329 25.19 -4.32 41.78
C PRO A 329 24.22 -4.58 40.62
N THR A 330 23.84 -3.52 39.91
CA THR A 330 23.18 -3.60 38.61
C THR A 330 24.12 -4.28 37.61
N PRO A 331 23.68 -5.32 36.87
CA PRO A 331 24.49 -5.89 35.79
C PRO A 331 24.76 -4.80 34.74
N PRO A 332 25.97 -4.74 34.14
CA PRO A 332 26.26 -3.74 33.11
C PRO A 332 25.30 -3.92 31.93
N PRO A 333 24.85 -2.83 31.29
CA PRO A 333 24.04 -2.93 30.09
C PRO A 333 24.86 -3.66 29.03
N SER A 334 24.35 -4.81 28.59
CA SER A 334 24.89 -5.52 27.43
C SER A 334 24.75 -4.61 26.23
N SER A 335 25.87 -3.99 25.81
CA SER A 335 25.95 -3.22 24.58
C SER A 335 25.78 -4.18 23.42
N LYS A 336 24.53 -4.36 22.97
CA LYS A 336 24.22 -5.02 21.72
C LYS A 336 25.02 -4.29 20.62
N PRO A 337 25.84 -4.98 19.81
CA PRO A 337 26.59 -4.32 18.75
C PRO A 337 25.64 -3.56 17.83
N THR A 338 25.88 -2.27 17.63
CA THR A 338 25.15 -1.48 16.64
C THR A 338 25.38 -2.13 15.27
N PRO A 339 24.32 -2.49 14.51
CA PRO A 339 24.48 -3.00 13.17
C PRO A 339 25.30 -2.02 12.33
N PRO A 340 26.10 -2.49 11.36
CA PRO A 340 26.78 -1.60 10.44
C PRO A 340 25.74 -0.69 9.73
N PRO A 341 26.07 0.59 9.47
CA PRO A 341 25.14 1.53 8.85
C PRO A 341 24.67 1.00 7.48
N SER A 342 23.37 1.14 7.21
CA SER A 342 22.79 0.77 5.92
C SER A 342 23.33 1.68 4.80
N ARG A 343 23.16 1.29 3.52
CA ARG A 343 23.55 2.16 2.40
C ARG A 343 22.83 3.52 2.44
N THR A 344 21.59 3.55 2.92
CA THR A 344 20.86 4.80 3.11
C THR A 344 21.51 5.68 4.19
N ASP A 345 22.06 5.09 5.25
CA ASP A 345 22.66 5.83 6.38
C ASP A 345 23.95 6.57 6.02
N ILE A 346 24.62 6.16 4.93
CA ILE A 346 25.83 6.83 4.46
C ILE A 346 25.55 7.99 3.50
N VAL A 347 24.30 8.20 3.08
CA VAL A 347 23.90 9.32 2.22
C VAL A 347 23.85 10.61 3.03
N ASP A 348 24.52 11.64 2.52
CA ASP A 348 24.61 12.97 3.12
C ASP A 348 23.66 13.95 2.40
N HIS A 349 23.67 13.96 1.07
CA HIS A 349 22.80 14.81 0.25
C HIS A 349 22.48 14.16 -1.12
N LEU A 350 21.57 14.80 -1.85
CA LEU A 350 21.28 14.51 -3.26
C LEU A 350 21.86 15.63 -4.13
N GLU A 351 22.51 15.25 -5.23
CA GLU A 351 23.09 16.18 -6.20
C GLU A 351 22.36 16.09 -7.54
N ASP A 352 22.18 17.23 -8.22
CA ASP A 352 21.59 17.28 -9.57
C ASP A 352 22.66 16.88 -10.60
N VAL A 353 22.37 15.88 -11.44
CA VAL A 353 23.28 15.45 -12.50
C VAL A 353 23.08 16.21 -13.81
N GLY A 354 22.74 17.50 -13.71
CA GLY A 354 22.60 18.41 -14.84
C GLY A 354 21.21 18.38 -15.47
N THR A 355 20.16 18.45 -14.66
CA THR A 355 18.78 18.46 -15.15
C THR A 355 18.52 19.72 -15.99
N PRO A 356 18.16 19.58 -17.28
CA PRO A 356 17.89 20.73 -18.14
C PRO A 356 16.56 21.38 -17.78
N LYS A 357 16.31 22.57 -18.35
CA LYS A 357 15.07 23.33 -18.09
C LYS A 357 13.84 22.47 -18.40
N LEU A 358 13.00 22.26 -17.38
CA LEU A 358 11.78 21.46 -17.47
C LEU A 358 10.61 22.33 -17.93
N THR A 359 10.24 22.23 -19.21
CA THR A 359 9.08 22.92 -19.77
C THR A 359 8.29 21.97 -20.67
N ALA A 360 6.96 22.03 -20.58
CA ALA A 360 6.05 21.29 -21.46
C ALA A 360 4.78 22.12 -21.68
N MET A 361 4.11 21.89 -22.81
CA MET A 361 2.81 22.48 -23.08
C MET A 361 1.73 21.75 -22.26
N ALA A 362 0.63 22.45 -21.94
CA ALA A 362 -0.50 21.85 -21.26
C ALA A 362 -1.00 20.58 -21.99
N GLY A 363 -1.05 19.47 -21.27
CA GLY A 363 -1.40 18.15 -21.78
C GLY A 363 -0.24 17.32 -22.37
N ASP A 364 0.95 17.89 -22.59
CA ASP A 364 2.09 17.19 -23.20
C ASP A 364 3.03 16.53 -22.18
N ALA A 365 3.79 15.52 -22.63
CA ALA A 365 4.86 14.94 -21.84
C ALA A 365 6.08 15.86 -21.78
N PHE A 366 6.70 15.99 -20.61
CA PHE A 366 8.01 16.60 -20.48
C PHE A 366 9.06 15.70 -21.15
N THR A 367 9.76 16.26 -22.14
CA THR A 367 10.79 15.52 -22.90
C THR A 367 12.07 15.32 -22.09
N GLN A 368 12.31 16.20 -21.12
CA GLN A 368 13.48 16.19 -20.25
C GLN A 368 13.22 15.36 -19.00
N LYS A 369 14.24 14.64 -18.54
CA LYS A 369 14.16 13.79 -17.34
C LYS A 369 14.87 14.43 -16.15
N ILE A 370 14.29 14.23 -14.98
CA ILE A 370 14.86 14.64 -13.69
C ILE A 370 15.76 13.52 -13.20
N SER A 371 16.98 13.85 -12.77
CA SER A 371 17.94 12.84 -12.31
C SER A 371 18.68 13.34 -11.06
N ALA A 372 18.67 12.53 -10.00
CA ALA A 372 19.33 12.84 -8.73
C ALA A 372 20.38 11.78 -8.40
N ARG A 373 21.57 12.20 -7.97
CA ARG A 373 22.65 11.31 -7.49
C ARG A 373 22.71 11.34 -5.98
N ALA A 374 22.72 10.16 -5.35
CA ALA A 374 22.93 10.06 -3.91
C ALA A 374 24.43 10.10 -3.58
N GLU A 375 24.85 11.00 -2.72
CA GLU A 375 26.26 11.17 -2.37
C GLU A 375 26.51 11.09 -0.86
N THR A 376 27.66 10.52 -0.52
CA THR A 376 28.24 10.61 0.83
C THR A 376 28.80 12.01 1.07
N LYS A 377 29.13 12.33 2.32
CA LYS A 377 29.79 13.59 2.70
C LYS A 377 31.10 13.87 1.96
N THR A 378 31.76 12.83 1.43
CA THR A 378 33.00 12.94 0.64
C THR A 378 32.76 13.01 -0.88
N GLY A 379 31.52 13.13 -1.33
CA GLY A 379 31.15 13.19 -2.76
C GLY A 379 31.18 11.83 -3.48
N LYS A 380 31.22 10.72 -2.75
CA LYS A 380 31.13 9.38 -3.36
C LYS A 380 29.69 9.00 -3.59
N SER A 381 29.38 8.49 -4.79
CA SER A 381 28.03 8.04 -5.14
C SER A 381 27.62 6.77 -4.37
N VAL A 382 26.33 6.66 -4.04
CA VAL A 382 25.76 5.54 -3.30
C VAL A 382 24.67 4.85 -4.13
N ALA A 383 24.96 3.61 -4.54
CA ALA A 383 24.04 2.75 -5.27
C ALA A 383 22.97 2.12 -4.35
N LYS A 384 21.86 1.68 -4.97
CA LYS A 384 20.76 0.95 -4.30
C LYS A 384 20.08 1.73 -3.17
N VAL A 385 20.04 3.05 -3.29
CA VAL A 385 19.33 3.97 -2.38
C VAL A 385 17.97 4.31 -2.98
N ARG A 386 16.92 4.29 -2.19
CA ARG A 386 15.58 4.72 -2.63
C ARG A 386 15.50 6.25 -2.60
N VAL A 387 15.23 6.86 -3.75
CA VAL A 387 15.00 8.30 -3.92
C VAL A 387 13.54 8.52 -4.34
N ARG A 388 12.83 9.32 -3.56
CA ARG A 388 11.42 9.67 -3.77
C ARG A 388 11.32 11.07 -4.38
N PHE A 389 10.76 11.15 -5.58
CA PHE A 389 10.38 12.39 -6.25
C PHE A 389 8.93 12.73 -5.91
N VAL A 390 8.67 13.96 -5.48
CA VAL A 390 7.35 14.46 -5.07
C VAL A 390 7.03 15.73 -5.85
N ILE A 391 5.95 15.71 -6.62
CA ILE A 391 5.38 16.89 -7.28
C ILE A 391 4.63 17.70 -6.22
N THR A 392 4.97 18.97 -6.12
CA THR A 392 4.41 19.93 -5.17
C THR A 392 4.09 21.25 -5.86
N GLY A 393 3.15 22.01 -5.29
CA GLY A 393 2.61 23.24 -5.90
C GLY A 393 1.22 23.03 -6.50
N ASP A 394 0.62 24.13 -6.96
CA ASP A 394 -0.71 24.11 -7.56
C ASP A 394 -0.62 23.67 -9.03
N THR A 395 -0.65 22.36 -9.24
CA THR A 395 -0.56 21.76 -10.58
C THR A 395 -1.35 20.45 -10.62
N ASP A 396 -1.84 20.10 -11.81
CA ASP A 396 -2.40 18.78 -12.15
C ASP A 396 -1.38 17.86 -12.85
N ALA A 397 -0.14 18.32 -13.08
CA ALA A 397 0.95 17.51 -13.64
C ALA A 397 1.24 16.24 -12.80
N ALA A 398 1.57 15.13 -13.44
CA ALA A 398 1.79 13.85 -12.77
C ALA A 398 2.92 13.07 -13.42
N PHE A 399 3.57 12.16 -12.69
CA PHE A 399 4.42 11.15 -13.29
C PHE A 399 3.58 10.18 -14.13
N THR A 400 4.21 9.49 -15.08
CA THR A 400 3.58 8.41 -15.85
C THR A 400 2.88 7.43 -14.91
N GLY A 401 1.60 7.17 -15.18
CA GLY A 401 0.71 6.44 -14.27
C GLY A 401 -0.04 7.33 -13.27
N GLY A 402 -0.11 8.65 -13.50
CA GLY A 402 -1.01 9.55 -12.77
C GLY A 402 -0.58 9.90 -11.34
N GLU A 403 0.66 9.60 -10.96
CA GLU A 403 1.11 9.78 -9.58
C GLU A 403 1.77 11.13 -9.35
N LYS A 404 1.50 11.75 -8.20
CA LYS A 404 2.27 12.91 -7.73
C LYS A 404 3.60 12.53 -7.10
N VAL A 405 3.81 11.24 -6.85
CA VAL A 405 4.99 10.71 -6.18
C VAL A 405 5.52 9.52 -6.96
N ALA A 406 6.84 9.46 -7.14
CA ALA A 406 7.52 8.32 -7.71
C ALA A 406 8.74 7.99 -6.88
N THR A 407 9.00 6.71 -6.61
CA THR A 407 10.22 6.30 -5.90
C THR A 407 11.05 5.39 -6.80
N VAL A 408 12.32 5.72 -6.95
CA VAL A 408 13.27 5.04 -7.83
C VAL A 408 14.49 4.65 -7.01
N VAL A 409 15.05 3.49 -7.31
CA VAL A 409 16.30 3.02 -6.68
C VAL A 409 17.48 3.53 -7.51
N THR A 410 18.51 4.07 -6.86
CA THR A 410 19.72 4.48 -7.55
C THR A 410 20.40 3.27 -8.20
N ASP A 411 20.86 3.45 -9.43
CA ASP A 411 21.63 2.46 -10.17
C ASP A 411 23.03 2.24 -9.58
N ASP A 412 23.84 1.41 -10.23
CA ASP A 412 25.22 1.12 -9.79
C ASP A 412 26.14 2.37 -9.81
N SER A 413 25.74 3.43 -10.53
CA SER A 413 26.43 4.72 -10.52
C SER A 413 25.91 5.66 -9.42
N GLY A 414 24.89 5.26 -8.66
CA GLY A 414 24.27 6.06 -7.61
C GLY A 414 23.27 7.09 -8.13
N VAL A 415 22.79 6.95 -9.37
CA VAL A 415 21.83 7.89 -9.99
C VAL A 415 20.42 7.28 -9.99
N ALA A 416 19.43 8.07 -9.58
CA ALA A 416 18.02 7.78 -9.71
C ALA A 416 17.41 8.73 -10.76
N VAL A 417 16.80 8.16 -11.80
CA VAL A 417 16.10 8.91 -12.85
C VAL A 417 14.61 8.84 -12.60
N ALA A 418 13.95 9.99 -12.43
CA ALA A 418 12.51 10.03 -12.21
C ALA A 418 11.75 9.46 -13.42
N PRO A 419 10.56 8.86 -13.22
CA PRO A 419 9.68 8.52 -14.33
C PRO A 419 9.33 9.74 -15.17
N ALA A 420 8.88 9.52 -16.41
CA ALA A 420 8.50 10.62 -17.28
C ALA A 420 7.39 11.45 -16.62
N LEU A 421 7.52 12.77 -16.73
CA LEU A 421 6.59 13.73 -16.17
C LEU A 421 5.60 14.14 -17.27
N GLN A 422 4.32 14.16 -16.94
CA GLN A 422 3.22 14.55 -17.81
C GLN A 422 2.68 15.90 -17.33
N ALA A 423 2.59 16.88 -18.22
CA ALA A 423 1.87 18.11 -17.93
C ALA A 423 0.37 17.84 -17.89
N GLY A 424 -0.31 18.43 -16.91
CA GLY A 424 -1.76 18.53 -16.96
C GLY A 424 -2.21 19.78 -17.72
N GLU A 425 -3.46 20.18 -17.52
CA GLU A 425 -4.06 21.35 -18.16
C GLU A 425 -3.81 22.65 -17.37
N LYS A 426 -3.49 22.55 -16.08
CA LYS A 426 -3.18 23.73 -15.25
C LYS A 426 -1.79 24.25 -15.59
N THR A 427 -1.75 25.46 -16.16
CA THR A 427 -0.52 26.18 -16.50
C THR A 427 0.14 26.79 -15.27
N GLY A 428 1.45 27.05 -15.37
CA GLY A 428 2.24 27.66 -14.31
C GLY A 428 3.46 26.85 -13.87
N ALA A 429 4.18 27.38 -12.89
CA ALA A 429 5.36 26.74 -12.33
C ALA A 429 5.01 25.84 -11.14
N PHE A 430 5.73 24.73 -11.01
CA PHE A 430 5.62 23.81 -9.88
C PHE A 430 6.99 23.20 -9.56
N THR A 431 7.08 22.53 -8.42
CA THR A 431 8.34 21.97 -7.92
C THR A 431 8.26 20.46 -7.84
N VAL A 432 9.27 19.78 -8.39
CA VAL A 432 9.53 18.36 -8.12
C VAL A 432 10.65 18.28 -7.09
N ARG A 433 10.37 17.75 -5.91
CA ARG A 433 11.34 17.58 -4.82
C ARG A 433 11.81 16.14 -4.73
N ALA A 434 13.13 15.91 -4.80
CA ALA A 434 13.75 14.62 -4.56
C ALA A 434 14.18 14.48 -3.09
N LEU A 435 13.88 13.33 -2.49
CA LEU A 435 14.13 13.01 -1.08
C LEU A 435 14.73 11.62 -0.95
N VAL A 436 15.69 11.44 -0.05
CA VAL A 436 16.17 10.11 0.35
C VAL A 436 15.10 9.45 1.22
N VAL A 437 14.72 8.21 0.90
CA VAL A 437 13.72 7.46 1.68
C VAL A 437 14.38 6.76 2.86
N GLY A 438 13.78 6.88 4.05
CA GLY A 438 14.29 6.26 5.28
C GLY A 438 15.38 7.07 6.00
N ARG A 439 15.72 8.27 5.52
CA ARG A 439 16.66 9.18 6.18
C ARG A 439 16.29 10.63 5.93
N THR A 440 16.40 11.48 6.95
CA THR A 440 16.20 12.92 6.81
C THR A 440 17.47 13.58 6.28
N THR A 441 17.43 14.01 5.02
CA THR A 441 18.46 14.82 4.37
C THR A 441 17.82 16.06 3.75
N PRO A 442 18.59 17.12 3.42
CA PRO A 442 18.08 18.19 2.57
C PRO A 442 17.48 17.61 1.28
N GLY A 443 16.32 18.14 0.88
CA GLY A 443 15.69 17.79 -0.39
C GLY A 443 16.30 18.56 -1.55
N LEU A 444 16.30 17.96 -2.73
CA LEU A 444 16.76 18.58 -3.98
C LEU A 444 15.56 18.98 -4.83
N ASP A 445 15.42 20.28 -5.11
CA ASP A 445 14.25 20.85 -5.78
C ASP A 445 14.52 21.16 -7.25
N TYR A 446 13.60 20.72 -8.11
CA TYR A 446 13.60 20.99 -9.54
C TYR A 446 12.37 21.83 -9.89
N THR A 447 12.59 22.98 -10.55
CA THR A 447 11.49 23.82 -11.05
C THR A 447 11.06 23.37 -12.43
N ALA A 448 9.77 23.09 -12.59
CA ALA A 448 9.14 22.77 -13.86
C ALA A 448 8.04 23.79 -14.21
N THR A 449 7.75 23.96 -15.49
CA THR A 449 6.74 24.90 -15.97
C THR A 449 5.85 24.26 -17.02
N VAL A 450 4.53 24.36 -16.82
CA VAL A 450 3.52 24.06 -17.84
C VAL A 450 3.15 25.36 -18.55
N THR A 451 3.33 25.41 -19.87
CA THR A 451 2.95 26.55 -20.70
C THR A 451 1.57 26.35 -21.30
N GLU A 452 0.90 27.45 -21.64
CA GLU A 452 -0.37 27.42 -22.37
C GLU A 452 -0.24 26.67 -23.71
N ARG A 453 -1.36 26.12 -24.19
CA ARG A 453 -1.41 25.53 -25.52
C ARG A 453 -1.16 26.61 -26.57
N ALA A 454 -0.25 26.33 -27.50
CA ALA A 454 -0.14 27.14 -28.70
C ALA A 454 -1.36 26.86 -29.59
N ALA A 455 -2.11 27.90 -29.97
CA ALA A 455 -3.15 27.75 -30.97
C ALA A 455 -2.49 27.45 -32.32
N ASP A 456 -2.89 26.35 -32.98
CA ASP A 456 -2.30 25.93 -34.26
C ASP A 456 -2.51 26.97 -35.37
N ALA A 457 -3.65 27.67 -35.34
CA ALA A 457 -3.95 28.81 -36.21
C ALA A 457 -5.09 29.66 -35.62
N LEU A 458 -4.95 30.98 -35.65
CA LEU A 458 -6.08 31.90 -35.50
C LEU A 458 -6.65 32.15 -36.89
N ALA A 459 -7.84 31.64 -37.16
CA ALA A 459 -8.59 31.95 -38.37
C ALA A 459 -9.56 33.11 -38.10
N ARG A 460 -9.58 34.10 -38.99
CA ARG A 460 -10.59 35.16 -38.95
C ARG A 460 -11.94 34.52 -39.25
N THR A 461 -12.94 34.71 -38.38
CA THR A 461 -14.29 34.12 -38.53
C THR A 461 -15.17 34.87 -39.53
N GLY A 462 -14.68 35.96 -40.11
CA GLY A 462 -15.38 36.72 -41.16
C GLY A 462 -14.47 37.73 -41.86
N ASP A 463 -14.69 37.91 -43.16
CA ASP A 463 -13.90 38.82 -44.01
C ASP A 463 -14.47 40.24 -44.07
N THR A 464 -15.56 40.51 -43.35
CA THR A 464 -16.19 41.83 -43.31
C THR A 464 -15.18 42.88 -42.80
N PRO A 465 -14.91 43.94 -43.58
CA PRO A 465 -14.07 45.04 -43.12
C PRO A 465 -14.73 45.71 -41.90
N LEU A 466 -14.04 45.70 -40.76
CA LEU A 466 -14.46 46.46 -39.59
C LEU A 466 -14.29 47.95 -39.93
N THR A 467 -15.41 48.65 -40.10
CA THR A 467 -15.43 50.09 -40.40
C THR A 467 -16.11 50.85 -39.27
N CYS A 468 -15.53 51.97 -38.86
CA CYS A 468 -16.07 52.85 -37.82
C CYS A 468 -15.64 54.30 -38.07
N VAL A 469 -16.45 55.25 -37.60
CA VAL A 469 -16.08 56.68 -37.56
C VAL A 469 -15.10 56.95 -36.40
N PRO A 470 -14.21 57.95 -36.51
CA PRO A 470 -13.31 58.31 -35.41
C PRO A 470 -14.08 58.60 -34.11
N GLY A 471 -13.80 57.85 -33.05
CA GLY A 471 -14.46 57.94 -31.75
C GLY A 471 -15.75 57.12 -31.61
N GLY A 472 -16.14 56.32 -32.60
CA GLY A 472 -17.26 55.39 -32.52
C GLY A 472 -16.85 53.96 -32.14
N GLU A 473 -17.85 53.09 -31.99
CA GLU A 473 -17.68 51.63 -31.84
C GLU A 473 -17.86 50.93 -33.19
N PHE A 474 -17.11 49.85 -33.44
CA PHE A 474 -17.33 49.02 -34.62
C PHE A 474 -18.69 48.34 -34.51
N ALA A 475 -19.51 48.39 -35.56
CA ALA A 475 -20.75 47.65 -35.62
C ALA A 475 -20.47 46.20 -36.04
N ASP A 476 -20.04 45.40 -35.07
CA ASP A 476 -20.20 43.93 -34.97
C ASP A 476 -19.55 43.43 -33.66
#